data_AF-A0A226MLQ4-F1
#
_entry.id   AF-A0A226MLQ4-F1
#
_cell.length_a   1.000
_cell.length_b   1.000
_cell.length_c   1.000
_cell.angle_alpha   90.00
_cell.angle_beta   90.00
_cell.angle_gamma   90.00
#
_symmetry.space_group_name_H-M   'P 1'
#
loop_
_entity.id
_entity.type
_entity.pdbx_description
1 polymer ?
#
loop_
_entity_poly.entity_id
_entity_poly.type
_entity_poly.pdbx_seq_one_letter_code
_entity_poly.pdbx_strand_id
1 'polypeptide(L)'
;MVLLGSPGWAERATAVLLADPCFQLRSIQYLLGHAEPAAMAAAAPATEKRHFSLSTYTEYISAEELAKVDKMLSHLSEESKQAAATTLPTSEEDLCPICYAHPISAIFRPCSHKSCKACINQHLMNNKDCFFCKATITGVDDFTKPPSS
;
A
#
# COMPACT_ATOMS: atom_id res chain seq x y z
N MET A 1 13.60 -7.72 -7.25
CA MET A 1 13.73 -8.19 -8.66
C MET A 1 12.95 -7.34 -9.66
N VAL A 2 11.85 -6.68 -9.27
CA VAL A 2 11.04 -5.80 -10.15
C VAL A 2 11.76 -4.49 -10.55
N LEU A 3 12.63 -3.95 -9.69
CA LEU A 3 13.31 -2.66 -9.90
C LEU A 3 14.72 -2.77 -10.49
N LEU A 4 15.13 -3.94 -10.99
CA LEU A 4 16.46 -4.15 -11.61
C LEU A 4 16.43 -4.09 -13.15
N GLY A 5 15.30 -3.71 -13.75
CA GLY A 5 15.14 -3.55 -15.20
C GLY A 5 15.64 -2.20 -15.75
N SER A 6 15.42 -1.94 -17.04
CA SER A 6 15.75 -0.66 -17.70
C SER A 6 15.16 0.55 -16.94
N PRO A 7 15.81 1.73 -16.96
CA PRO A 7 15.43 2.88 -16.13
C PRO A 7 13.97 3.31 -16.27
N GLY A 8 13.40 3.26 -17.49
CA GLY A 8 11.98 3.57 -17.71
C GLY A 8 10.98 2.54 -17.14
N TRP A 9 11.41 1.30 -16.87
CA TRP A 9 10.60 0.29 -16.20
C TRP A 9 10.62 0.45 -14.68
N ALA A 10 11.77 0.85 -14.11
CA ALA A 10 11.92 1.06 -12.68
C ALA A 10 11.06 2.23 -12.18
N GLU A 11 10.97 3.31 -12.94
CA GLU A 11 10.13 4.47 -12.61
C GLU A 11 8.64 4.10 -12.62
N ARG A 12 8.17 3.42 -13.68
CA ARG A 12 6.77 2.97 -13.76
C ARG A 12 6.42 1.97 -12.66
N ALA A 13 7.30 1.01 -12.39
CA ALA A 13 7.09 0.05 -11.32
C ALA A 13 7.08 0.73 -9.95
N THR A 14 7.93 1.73 -9.73
CA THR A 14 7.94 2.52 -8.49
C THR A 14 6.64 3.29 -8.31
N ALA A 15 6.16 3.97 -9.36
CA ALA A 15 4.89 4.68 -9.33
C ALA A 15 3.71 3.75 -9.01
N VAL A 16 3.66 2.56 -9.63
CA VAL A 16 2.61 1.56 -9.36
C VAL A 16 2.69 1.03 -7.93
N LEU A 17 3.90 0.71 -7.44
CA LEU A 17 4.09 0.22 -6.07
C LEU A 17 3.70 1.28 -5.04
N LEU A 18 4.12 2.53 -5.21
CA LEU A 18 3.79 3.61 -4.26
C LEU A 18 2.32 4.04 -4.32
N ALA A 19 1.64 3.81 -5.45
CA ALA A 19 0.21 4.01 -5.56
C ALA A 19 -0.62 2.83 -5.03
N ASP A 20 -0.02 1.67 -4.72
CA ASP A 20 -0.75 0.50 -4.23
C ASP A 20 -0.97 0.61 -2.69
N PRO A 21 -2.21 0.60 -2.19
CA PRO A 21 -2.49 0.69 -0.75
C PRO A 21 -2.00 -0.52 0.05
N CYS A 22 -1.90 -1.67 -0.61
CA CYS A 22 -1.44 -2.92 -0.02
C CYS A 22 0.09 -2.98 0.01
N PHE A 23 0.78 -2.09 -0.71
CA PHE A 23 2.23 -2.01 -0.69
C PHE A 23 2.70 -1.22 0.54
N GLN A 24 3.32 -1.93 1.48
CA GLN A 24 3.89 -1.33 2.68
C GLN A 24 5.42 -1.39 2.62
N LEU A 25 6.05 -0.21 2.47
CA LEU A 25 7.51 -0.09 2.51
C LEU A 25 8.11 -0.66 3.81
N ARG A 26 7.33 -0.54 4.90
CA ARG A 26 7.65 -1.09 6.23
C ARG A 26 7.88 -2.60 6.20
N SER A 27 7.16 -3.35 5.37
CA SER A 27 7.35 -4.80 5.27
C SER A 27 8.75 -5.16 4.78
N ILE A 28 9.33 -4.36 3.88
CA ILE A 28 10.69 -4.57 3.36
C ILE A 28 11.73 -4.15 4.41
N GLN A 29 11.48 -3.07 5.13
CA GLN A 29 12.32 -2.64 6.28
C GLN A 29 12.40 -3.73 7.35
N TYR A 30 11.26 -4.35 7.67
CA TYR A 30 11.19 -5.46 8.60
C TYR A 30 12.03 -6.66 8.13
N LEU A 31 11.94 -7.04 6.85
CA LEU A 31 12.76 -8.13 6.30
C LEU A 31 14.26 -7.86 6.43
N LEU A 32 14.70 -6.61 6.28
CA LEU A 32 16.11 -6.22 6.43
C LEU A 32 16.57 -6.05 7.89
N GLY A 33 15.67 -6.23 8.86
CA GLY A 33 16.01 -6.07 10.26
C GLY A 33 16.06 -4.62 10.74
N HIS A 34 15.53 -3.66 9.98
CA HIS A 34 15.40 -2.28 10.43
C HIS A 34 14.34 -2.20 11.54
N ALA A 35 14.74 -1.72 12.72
CA ALA A 35 13.84 -1.57 13.86
C ALA A 35 12.83 -0.43 13.63
N GLU A 36 11.59 -0.64 14.06
CA GLU A 36 10.60 0.44 14.18
C GLU A 36 11.18 1.58 15.05
N PRO A 37 11.04 2.86 14.63
CA PRO A 37 11.33 3.96 15.54
C PRO A 37 10.42 3.82 16.78
N ALA A 38 11.03 3.99 17.95
CA ALA A 38 10.49 3.67 19.28
C ALA A 38 9.26 4.51 19.73
N ALA A 39 8.38 4.93 18.82
CA ALA A 39 7.26 5.83 19.10
C ALA A 39 5.96 5.13 19.54
N MET A 40 5.86 3.78 19.47
CA MET A 40 4.65 3.05 19.86
C MET A 40 4.84 2.03 20.99
N ALA A 41 6.04 1.87 21.54
CA ALA A 41 6.28 0.97 22.66
C ALA A 41 6.09 1.71 24.00
N ALA A 42 4.83 1.89 24.40
CA ALA A 42 4.53 2.05 25.82
C ALA A 42 4.96 0.77 26.55
N ALA A 43 6.00 0.91 27.38
CA ALA A 43 6.40 0.05 28.48
C ALA A 43 6.09 -1.46 28.36
N ALA A 44 7.02 -2.24 27.80
CA ALA A 44 7.14 -3.67 28.11
C ALA A 44 8.62 -4.04 28.28
N PRO A 45 8.96 -4.91 29.25
CA PRO A 45 10.34 -5.24 29.58
C PRO A 45 11.04 -5.94 28.41
N ALA A 46 12.32 -5.62 28.25
CA ALA A 46 13.24 -6.20 27.28
C ALA A 46 13.24 -7.73 27.41
N THR A 47 12.42 -8.39 26.59
CA THR A 47 12.60 -9.79 26.25
C THR A 47 13.15 -9.80 24.84
N GLU A 48 14.33 -10.39 24.69
CA GLU A 48 15.08 -10.57 23.46
C GLU A 48 14.26 -11.37 22.43
N LYS A 49 13.28 -10.72 21.81
CA LYS A 49 12.61 -11.30 20.65
C LYS A 49 13.55 -11.11 19.48
N ARG A 50 14.30 -12.17 19.15
CA ARG A 50 15.14 -12.23 17.96
C ARG A 50 14.35 -11.69 16.77
N HIS A 51 14.70 -10.49 16.33
CA HIS A 51 14.05 -9.85 15.21
C HIS A 51 14.38 -10.66 13.95
N PHE A 52 13.39 -10.99 13.13
CA PHE A 52 13.64 -11.63 11.86
C PHE A 52 14.46 -10.67 10.99
N SER A 53 15.58 -11.12 10.44
CA SER A 53 16.37 -10.35 9.49
C SER A 53 17.01 -11.26 8.47
N LEU A 54 16.92 -10.88 7.20
CA LEU A 54 17.65 -11.54 6.11
C LEU A 54 19.16 -11.48 6.33
N SER A 55 19.68 -10.49 7.08
CA SER A 55 21.10 -10.41 7.43
C SER A 55 21.60 -11.57 8.29
N THR A 56 20.70 -12.31 8.97
CA THR A 56 21.05 -13.45 9.81
C THR A 56 21.27 -14.75 9.01
N TYR A 57 20.89 -14.79 7.73
CA TYR A 57 20.95 -15.99 6.89
C TYR A 57 22.09 -15.91 5.85
N THR A 58 23.32 -15.68 6.33
CA THR A 58 24.51 -15.49 5.47
C THR A 58 24.86 -16.70 4.61
N GLU A 59 24.41 -17.90 4.99
CA GLU A 59 24.60 -19.15 4.24
C GLU A 59 23.70 -19.25 2.98
N TYR A 60 22.64 -18.44 2.93
CA TYR A 60 21.61 -18.49 1.86
C TYR A 60 21.45 -17.18 1.10
N ILE A 61 21.94 -16.07 1.66
CA ILE A 61 21.77 -14.73 1.11
C ILE A 61 23.13 -14.07 1.04
N SER A 62 23.56 -13.75 -0.18
CA SER A 62 24.83 -13.05 -0.40
C SER A 62 24.74 -11.59 0.04
N ALA A 63 25.88 -11.00 0.41
CA ALA A 63 25.97 -9.57 0.71
C ALA A 63 25.52 -8.70 -0.47
N GLU A 64 25.74 -9.17 -1.71
CA GLU A 64 25.30 -8.48 -2.93
C GLU A 64 23.78 -8.42 -3.07
N GLU A 65 23.09 -9.49 -2.72
CA GLU A 65 21.63 -9.54 -2.75
C GLU A 65 21.03 -8.63 -1.70
N LEU A 66 21.60 -8.64 -0.49
CA LEU A 66 21.18 -7.74 0.58
C LEU A 66 21.36 -6.27 0.18
N ALA A 67 22.51 -5.93 -0.43
CA ALA A 67 22.78 -4.59 -0.94
C ALA A 67 21.81 -4.15 -2.04
N LYS A 68 21.36 -5.08 -2.91
CA LYS A 68 20.34 -4.78 -3.93
C LYS A 68 18.98 -4.45 -3.30
N VAL A 69 18.58 -5.17 -2.25
CA VAL A 69 17.32 -4.90 -1.54
C VAL A 69 17.40 -3.57 -0.78
N ASP A 70 18.54 -3.27 -0.15
CA ASP A 70 18.75 -2.01 0.56
C ASP A 70 18.73 -0.79 -0.39
N LYS A 71 19.40 -0.89 -1.55
CA LYS A 71 19.34 0.13 -2.60
C LYS A 71 17.91 0.35 -3.11
N MET A 72 17.16 -0.74 -3.30
CA MET A 72 15.77 -0.68 -3.72
C MET A 72 14.89 0.02 -2.66
N LEU A 73 15.07 -0.31 -1.39
CA LEU A 73 14.37 0.31 -0.28
C LEU A 73 14.65 1.81 -0.19
N SER A 74 15.93 2.21 -0.30
CA SER A 74 16.34 3.61 -0.30
C SER A 74 15.68 4.41 -1.42
N HIS A 75 15.67 3.87 -2.64
CA HIS A 75 14.99 4.49 -3.77
C HIS A 75 13.49 4.70 -3.52
N LEU A 76 12.79 3.65 -3.10
CA LEU A 76 11.35 3.71 -2.81
C LEU A 76 11.02 4.68 -1.65
N SER A 77 11.89 4.78 -0.65
CA SER A 77 11.73 5.72 0.46
C SER A 77 11.79 7.18 -0.01
N GLU A 78 12.77 7.52 -0.85
CA GLU A 78 12.89 8.89 -1.36
C GLU A 78 11.74 9.24 -2.30
N GLU A 79 11.38 8.34 -3.21
CA GLU A 79 10.24 8.51 -4.11
C GLU A 79 8.92 8.66 -3.33
N SER A 80 8.75 7.92 -2.23
CA SER A 80 7.58 8.06 -1.35
C SER A 80 7.51 9.44 -0.69
N LYS A 81 8.64 9.98 -0.20
CA LYS A 81 8.71 11.33 0.36
C LYS A 81 8.38 12.38 -0.70
N GLN A 82 8.92 12.20 -1.91
CA GLN A 82 8.70 13.12 -3.02
C GLN A 82 7.24 13.11 -3.49
N ALA A 83 6.60 11.94 -3.54
CA ALA A 83 5.18 11.80 -3.85
C ALA A 83 4.31 12.51 -2.80
N ALA A 84 4.59 12.30 -1.50
CA ALA A 84 3.87 12.95 -0.41
C ALA A 84 4.04 14.48 -0.40
N ALA A 85 5.20 14.99 -0.80
CA ALA A 85 5.44 16.44 -0.92
C ALA A 85 4.72 17.08 -2.12
N THR A 86 4.40 16.29 -3.16
CA THR A 86 3.77 16.75 -4.40
C THR A 86 2.24 16.71 -4.32
N THR A 87 1.68 15.84 -3.47
CA THR A 87 0.23 15.76 -3.27
C THR A 87 -0.25 16.93 -2.40
N LEU A 88 -0.87 17.93 -3.04
CA LEU A 88 -1.75 18.88 -2.36
C LEU A 88 -2.81 18.12 -1.53
N PRO A 89 -3.38 18.72 -0.47
CA PRO A 89 -4.51 18.14 0.24
C PRO A 89 -5.67 17.99 -0.74
N THR A 90 -5.82 16.80 -1.29
CA THR A 90 -6.99 16.44 -2.09
C THR A 90 -8.12 16.25 -1.08
N SER A 91 -9.25 16.89 -1.35
CA SER A 91 -10.41 16.95 -0.47
C SER A 91 -10.78 15.56 0.07
N GLU A 92 -10.75 15.41 1.39
CA GLU A 92 -11.00 14.16 2.13
C GLU A 92 -12.34 13.48 1.76
N GLU A 93 -13.28 14.26 1.23
CA GLU A 93 -14.61 13.81 0.79
C GLU A 93 -14.59 12.90 -0.45
N ASP A 94 -13.50 12.89 -1.23
CA ASP A 94 -13.38 12.05 -2.43
C ASP A 94 -12.66 10.72 -2.16
N LEU A 95 -12.18 10.50 -0.93
CA LEU A 95 -11.51 9.27 -0.56
C LEU A 95 -12.52 8.17 -0.25
N CYS A 96 -12.14 6.94 -0.59
CA CYS A 96 -12.90 5.75 -0.29
C CYS A 96 -13.07 5.63 1.24
N PRO A 97 -14.31 5.63 1.75
CA PRO A 97 -14.57 5.62 3.19
C PRO A 97 -14.21 4.28 3.87
N ILE A 98 -13.82 3.27 3.09
CA ILE A 98 -13.39 1.96 3.62
C ILE A 98 -11.88 1.96 3.92
N CYS A 99 -11.07 2.63 3.10
CA CYS A 99 -9.61 2.58 3.22
C CYS A 99 -8.93 3.93 3.45
N TYR A 100 -9.64 5.06 3.25
CA TYR A 100 -9.12 6.42 3.40
C TYR A 100 -7.80 6.70 2.64
N ALA A 101 -7.48 5.89 1.63
CA ALA A 101 -6.22 5.95 0.89
C ALA A 101 -6.41 6.15 -0.61
N HIS A 102 -7.51 5.63 -1.16
CA HIS A 102 -7.80 5.65 -2.60
C HIS A 102 -9.00 6.51 -2.92
N PRO A 103 -9.02 7.21 -4.06
CA PRO A 103 -10.22 7.90 -4.49
C PRO A 103 -11.36 6.92 -4.75
N ILE A 104 -12.58 7.39 -4.52
CA ILE A 104 -13.79 6.67 -4.89
C ILE A 104 -13.78 6.44 -6.41
N SER A 105 -13.86 5.17 -6.81
CA SER A 105 -13.72 4.73 -8.22
C SER A 105 -14.73 3.65 -8.61
N ALA A 106 -15.61 3.24 -7.70
CA ALA A 106 -16.61 2.21 -7.93
C ALA A 106 -17.96 2.62 -7.31
N ILE A 107 -19.05 2.27 -7.99
CA ILE A 107 -20.43 2.44 -7.53
C ILE A 107 -21.20 1.11 -7.60
N PHE A 108 -21.98 0.79 -6.57
CA PHE A 108 -22.64 -0.51 -6.44
C PHE A 108 -24.09 -0.46 -6.91
N ARG A 109 -24.54 -1.50 -7.62
CA ARG A 109 -25.94 -1.68 -8.02
C ARG A 109 -26.64 -2.70 -7.10
N PRO A 110 -27.90 -2.45 -6.72
CA PRO A 110 -28.74 -1.30 -7.06
C PRO A 110 -28.59 -0.08 -6.12
N CYS A 111 -27.86 -0.20 -5.00
CA CYS A 111 -27.94 0.77 -3.90
C CYS A 111 -27.17 2.09 -4.07
N SER A 112 -26.38 2.26 -5.14
CA SER A 112 -25.59 3.46 -5.46
C SER A 112 -24.53 3.90 -4.44
N HIS A 113 -24.23 3.09 -3.43
CA HIS A 113 -23.09 3.30 -2.54
C HIS A 113 -21.76 3.19 -3.29
N LYS A 114 -20.72 3.83 -2.76
CA LYS A 114 -19.45 4.01 -3.46
C LYS A 114 -18.24 3.63 -2.60
N SER A 115 -17.17 3.17 -3.25
CA SER A 115 -15.85 2.88 -2.65
C SER A 115 -14.77 2.88 -3.73
N CYS A 116 -13.53 2.52 -3.41
CA CYS A 116 -12.51 2.23 -4.42
C CYS A 116 -12.62 0.79 -4.95
N LYS A 117 -12.18 0.55 -6.19
CA LYS A 117 -12.21 -0.79 -6.83
C LYS A 117 -11.53 -1.89 -6.01
N ALA A 118 -10.37 -1.59 -5.40
CA ALA A 118 -9.64 -2.56 -4.60
C ALA A 118 -10.48 -3.10 -3.42
N CYS A 119 -11.17 -2.22 -2.69
CA CYS A 119 -11.98 -2.61 -1.54
C CYS A 119 -13.18 -3.45 -1.93
N ILE A 120 -13.92 -3.06 -2.98
CA ILE A 120 -15.09 -3.83 -3.41
C ILE A 120 -14.69 -5.17 -4.03
N ASN A 121 -13.62 -5.23 -4.81
CA ASN A 121 -13.16 -6.49 -5.40
C ASN A 121 -12.75 -7.49 -4.31
N GLN A 122 -12.00 -7.02 -3.29
CA GLN A 122 -11.62 -7.86 -2.16
C GLN A 122 -12.86 -8.36 -1.39
N HIS A 123 -13.85 -7.50 -1.16
CA HIS A 123 -15.06 -7.86 -0.45
C HIS A 123 -15.89 -8.91 -1.19
N LEU A 124 -16.05 -8.75 -2.51
CA LEU A 124 -16.80 -9.68 -3.36
C LEU A 124 -16.19 -11.08 -3.43
N MET A 125 -14.94 -11.28 -3.00
CA MET A 125 -14.36 -12.62 -2.85
C MET A 125 -15.01 -13.43 -1.73
N ASN A 126 -15.58 -12.77 -0.72
CA ASN A 126 -16.10 -13.41 0.49
C ASN A 126 -17.57 -13.08 0.77
N ASN A 127 -18.06 -11.92 0.32
CA ASN A 127 -19.38 -11.39 0.64
C ASN A 127 -19.97 -10.63 -0.55
N LYS A 128 -21.25 -10.85 -0.83
CA LYS A 128 -21.94 -10.21 -1.96
C LYS A 128 -22.84 -9.03 -1.56
N ASP A 129 -22.86 -8.65 -0.28
CA ASP A 129 -23.73 -7.58 0.23
C ASP A 129 -22.99 -6.25 0.36
N CYS A 130 -23.67 -5.14 0.19
CA CYS A 130 -23.08 -3.81 0.32
C CYS A 130 -22.57 -3.52 1.74
N PHE A 131 -21.38 -2.92 1.86
CA PHE A 131 -20.78 -2.52 3.14
C PHE A 131 -21.71 -1.66 4.00
N PHE A 132 -22.48 -0.79 3.36
CA PHE A 132 -23.25 0.27 4.03
C PHE A 132 -24.67 -0.15 4.33
N CYS A 133 -25.39 -0.64 3.32
CA CYS A 133 -26.82 -0.97 3.44
C CYS A 133 -27.12 -2.46 3.47
N LYS A 134 -26.11 -3.32 3.30
CA LYS A 134 -26.27 -4.79 3.24
C LYS A 134 -27.17 -5.30 2.12
N ALA A 135 -27.54 -4.45 1.15
CA ALA A 135 -28.23 -4.91 -0.05
C ALA A 135 -27.29 -5.76 -0.90
N THR A 136 -27.79 -6.86 -1.46
CA THR A 136 -27.00 -7.70 -2.36
C THR A 136 -26.58 -6.91 -3.60
N ILE A 137 -25.27 -6.90 -3.85
CA ILE A 137 -24.65 -6.23 -4.98
C ILE A 137 -24.83 -7.11 -6.22
N THR A 138 -25.54 -6.58 -7.21
CA THR A 138 -25.77 -7.25 -8.51
C THR A 138 -24.76 -6.81 -9.56
N GLY A 139 -24.04 -5.72 -9.33
CA GLY A 139 -23.04 -5.19 -10.24
C GLY A 139 -22.24 -4.05 -9.62
N VAL A 140 -21.05 -3.81 -10.18
CA VAL A 140 -20.15 -2.72 -9.80
C VAL A 140 -19.76 -1.97 -11.07
N ASP A 141 -20.10 -0.69 -11.13
CA ASP A 141 -19.73 0.19 -12.25
C ASP A 141 -18.54 1.07 -11.85
N ASP A 142 -17.79 1.52 -12.86
CA ASP A 142 -16.79 2.58 -12.73
C ASP A 142 -17.43 3.91 -12.33
N PHE A 143 -16.90 4.56 -11.30
CA PHE A 143 -17.31 5.91 -10.92
C PHE A 143 -16.21 6.91 -11.30
N THR A 144 -16.57 7.86 -12.16
CA THR A 144 -15.79 9.06 -12.44
C THR A 144 -16.52 10.26 -11.86
N LYS A 145 -15.85 11.01 -10.97
CA LYS A 145 -16.37 12.28 -10.47
C LYS A 145 -16.46 13.26 -11.66
N PRO A 146 -17.63 13.87 -11.94
CA PRO A 146 -17.71 14.90 -12.96
C PRO A 146 -16.84 16.10 -12.55
N PRO A 147 -16.23 16.82 -13.50
CA PRO A 147 -15.52 18.06 -13.16
C PRO A 147 -16.53 19.01 -12.53
N SER A 148 -16.29 19.36 -11.26
CA SER A 148 -17.04 20.41 -10.58
C SER A 148 -16.88 21.69 -11.40
N SER A 149 -17.99 22.16 -11.99
CA SER A 149 -18.07 23.42 -12.74
C SER A 149 -18.08 24.62 -11.79
#